data_AF-A0A377K6Z8-F1
#
_entry.id   AF-A0A377K6Z8-F1
#
_cell.length_a   1.000
_cell.length_b   1.000
_cell.length_c   1.000
_cell.angle_alpha   90.00
_cell.angle_beta   90.00
_cell.angle_gamma   90.00
#
_symmetry.space_group_name_H-M   'P 1'
#
loop_
_entity.id
_entity.type
_entity.pdbx_description
1 polymer ?
#
loop_
_entity_poly.entity_id
_entity_poly.type
_entity_poly.pdbx_seq_one_letter_code
_entity_poly.pdbx_strand_id
1 'polypeptide(L)'
;MGGAVAAHQLEGGWNEGGKGISIADVMTAGAHGVPREVTEGVIDGLNYPNHEAIDFYHRYKTDIQLFAGMGFKCFRTSIAWTRIFPQGDEQEPNEEGLQFYDDLFDECLKQGMEPVVTLSHFEMPYHSGDKIWWLAKP
;
A
#
# COMPACT_ATOMS: atom_id res chain seq x y z
N MET A 1 -12.04 7.71 -18.47
CA MET A 1 -12.77 7.02 -17.38
C MET A 1 -11.81 6.00 -16.77
N GLY A 2 -11.80 5.85 -15.44
CA GLY A 2 -10.86 4.98 -14.72
C GLY A 2 -11.36 4.69 -13.31
N GLY A 3 -10.56 3.98 -12.52
CA GLY A 3 -10.83 3.66 -11.11
C GLY A 3 -9.72 4.14 -10.18
N ALA A 4 -10.03 4.27 -8.89
CA ALA A 4 -9.10 4.77 -7.89
C ALA A 4 -9.11 3.91 -6.62
N VAL A 5 -7.92 3.64 -6.10
CA VAL A 5 -7.66 2.87 -4.87
C VAL A 5 -6.44 3.45 -4.13
N ALA A 6 -6.13 2.92 -2.95
CA ALA A 6 -4.89 3.17 -2.21
C ALA A 6 -4.24 1.84 -1.85
N ALA A 7 -2.92 1.73 -1.96
CA ALA A 7 -2.16 0.50 -1.82
C ALA A 7 -2.50 -0.28 -0.53
N HIS A 8 -2.43 0.35 0.63
CA HIS A 8 -2.79 -0.30 1.91
C HIS A 8 -4.23 -0.86 1.97
N GLN A 9 -5.16 -0.42 1.12
CA GLN A 9 -6.56 -0.87 1.15
C GLN A 9 -6.82 -2.09 0.26
N LEU A 10 -5.92 -2.42 -0.68
CA LEU A 10 -6.13 -3.52 -1.60
C LEU A 10 -4.95 -4.49 -1.73
N GLU A 11 -3.71 -4.03 -1.59
CA GLU A 11 -2.53 -4.84 -1.89
C GLU A 11 -2.45 -6.07 -1.00
N GLY A 12 -2.56 -5.91 0.32
CA GLY A 12 -2.17 -6.98 1.24
C GLY A 12 -0.66 -7.22 1.16
N GLY A 13 -0.19 -8.45 1.40
CA GLY A 13 1.23 -8.79 1.40
C GLY A 13 2.04 -7.83 2.27
N TRP A 14 1.49 -7.48 3.44
CA TRP A 14 1.92 -6.31 4.22
C TRP A 14 3.34 -6.40 4.76
N ASN A 15 3.87 -7.62 4.88
CA ASN A 15 5.20 -7.97 5.34
C ASN A 15 6.01 -8.74 4.27
N GLU A 16 5.59 -8.67 3.02
CA GLU A 16 6.24 -9.35 1.89
C GLU A 16 7.12 -8.40 1.07
N GLY A 17 8.10 -8.98 0.39
CA GLY A 17 9.03 -8.25 -0.48
C GLY A 17 9.80 -7.13 0.21
N GLY A 18 10.19 -7.36 1.47
CA GLY A 18 10.90 -6.37 2.29
C GLY A 18 10.05 -5.20 2.78
N LYS A 19 8.72 -5.22 2.59
CA LYS A 19 7.84 -4.14 3.04
C LYS A 19 7.89 -3.94 4.56
N GLY A 20 8.04 -2.69 4.99
CA GLY A 20 7.97 -2.28 6.39
C GLY A 20 6.54 -2.11 6.93
N ILE A 21 6.44 -1.92 8.25
CA ILE A 21 5.17 -1.63 8.91
C ILE A 21 4.74 -0.20 8.58
N SER A 22 3.54 -0.02 8.06
CA SER A 22 2.94 1.30 7.86
C SER A 22 2.00 1.68 9.01
N ILE A 23 1.62 2.96 9.09
CA ILE A 23 0.59 3.42 10.02
C ILE A 23 -0.77 2.71 9.83
N ALA A 24 -1.06 2.17 8.64
CA ALA A 24 -2.27 1.40 8.38
C ALA A 24 -2.20 -0.03 8.95
N ASP A 25 -0.99 -0.58 9.04
CA ASP A 25 -0.76 -1.95 9.50
C ASP A 25 -0.93 -2.11 11.02
N VAL A 26 -1.02 -1.00 11.76
CA VAL A 26 -1.29 -0.97 13.21
C VAL A 26 -2.73 -0.50 13.53
N MET A 27 -3.60 -0.41 12.52
CA MET A 27 -5.01 -0.07 12.70
C MET A 27 -5.88 -1.33 12.72
N THR A 28 -6.51 -1.63 13.85
CA THR A 28 -7.37 -2.81 13.98
C THR A 28 -8.66 -2.68 13.18
N ALA A 29 -9.37 -3.78 13.00
CA ALA A 29 -10.72 -3.78 12.42
C ALA A 29 -11.69 -2.96 13.29
N GLY A 30 -12.60 -2.24 12.63
CA GLY A 30 -13.71 -1.54 13.26
C GLY A 30 -15.03 -1.93 12.62
N ALA A 31 -16.12 -1.36 13.11
CA ALA A 31 -17.47 -1.57 12.58
C ALA A 31 -18.34 -0.34 12.88
N HIS A 32 -19.61 -0.37 12.46
CA HIS A 32 -20.55 0.67 12.86
C HIS A 32 -20.68 0.71 14.39
N GLY A 33 -20.37 1.86 15.00
CA GLY A 33 -20.35 2.04 16.45
C GLY A 33 -19.11 1.48 17.16
N VAL A 34 -18.15 0.89 16.42
CA VAL A 34 -16.89 0.35 16.96
C VAL A 34 -15.73 1.00 16.21
N PRO A 35 -15.02 1.97 16.81
CA PRO A 35 -13.89 2.62 16.15
C PRO A 35 -12.75 1.62 15.92
N ARG A 36 -11.92 1.90 14.91
CA ARG A 36 -10.62 1.22 14.77
C ARG A 36 -9.71 1.70 15.90
N GLU A 37 -8.87 0.81 16.40
CA GLU A 37 -7.84 1.14 17.40
C GLU A 37 -6.47 1.22 16.72
N VAL A 38 -5.62 2.13 17.19
CA VAL A 38 -4.22 2.23 16.77
C VAL A 38 -3.36 1.58 17.84
N THR A 39 -2.60 0.55 17.49
CA THR A 39 -1.77 -0.21 18.43
C THR A 39 -0.30 0.22 18.40
N GLU A 40 0.43 -0.11 19.47
CA GLU A 40 1.89 0.05 19.51
C GLU A 40 2.57 -1.09 18.72
N GLY A 41 2.62 -0.93 17.39
CA GLY A 41 3.04 -1.99 16.49
C GLY A 41 1.94 -3.03 16.24
N VAL A 42 2.30 -4.17 15.66
CA VAL A 42 1.39 -5.27 15.38
C VAL A 42 1.32 -6.20 16.60
N ILE A 43 0.11 -6.47 17.08
CA ILE A 43 -0.16 -7.33 18.24
C ILE A 43 -0.81 -8.63 17.78
N ASP A 44 -0.18 -9.75 18.09
CA ASP A 44 -0.69 -11.08 17.77
C ASP A 44 -2.09 -11.31 18.34
N GLY A 45 -2.99 -11.87 17.52
CA GLY A 45 -4.38 -12.15 17.89
C GLY A 45 -5.36 -11.01 17.64
N LEU A 46 -4.89 -9.81 17.26
CA LEU A 46 -5.76 -8.75 16.76
C LEU A 46 -5.95 -8.85 15.23
N ASN A 47 -7.08 -8.33 14.77
CA ASN A 47 -7.42 -8.32 13.35
C ASN A 47 -7.02 -6.97 12.73
N TYR A 48 -6.13 -7.00 11.74
CA TYR A 48 -5.70 -5.85 10.95
C TYR A 48 -6.11 -6.06 9.48
N PRO A 49 -7.25 -5.52 9.03
CA PRO A 49 -7.80 -5.82 7.71
C PRO A 49 -6.85 -5.47 6.54
N ASN A 50 -5.95 -4.52 6.75
CA ASN A 50 -4.98 -4.07 5.76
C ASN A 50 -3.86 -5.11 5.49
N HIS A 51 -3.67 -6.09 6.37
CA HIS A 51 -2.61 -7.09 6.24
C HIS A 51 -2.80 -8.00 5.02
N GLU A 52 -4.03 -8.48 4.81
CA GLU A 52 -4.43 -9.28 3.66
C GLU A 52 -5.16 -8.43 2.60
N ALA A 53 -5.95 -7.44 3.03
CA ALA A 53 -6.78 -6.62 2.16
C ALA A 53 -7.63 -7.46 1.20
N ILE A 54 -7.44 -7.31 -0.12
CA ILE A 54 -8.05 -8.20 -1.14
C ILE A 54 -7.01 -9.00 -1.92
N ASP A 55 -5.78 -9.07 -1.40
CA ASP A 55 -4.69 -9.83 -2.01
C ASP A 55 -4.29 -9.35 -3.42
N PHE A 56 -4.43 -8.04 -3.70
CA PHE A 56 -4.06 -7.47 -5.00
C PHE A 56 -2.56 -7.61 -5.28
N TYR A 57 -1.70 -7.65 -4.26
CA TYR A 57 -0.26 -7.85 -4.38
C TYR A 57 0.08 -9.11 -5.21
N HIS A 58 -0.69 -10.18 -5.04
CA HIS A 58 -0.52 -11.42 -5.82
C HIS A 58 -1.43 -11.50 -7.04
N ARG A 59 -2.57 -10.81 -7.04
CA ARG A 59 -3.66 -10.97 -8.01
C ARG A 59 -3.74 -9.88 -9.07
N TYR A 60 -2.93 -8.83 -8.96
CA TYR A 60 -3.05 -7.64 -9.80
C TYR A 60 -3.15 -7.94 -11.29
N LYS A 61 -2.45 -8.95 -11.82
CA LYS A 61 -2.55 -9.31 -13.25
C LYS A 61 -3.97 -9.66 -13.69
N THR A 62 -4.71 -10.40 -12.87
CA THR A 62 -6.11 -10.75 -13.14
C THR A 62 -7.02 -9.53 -12.96
N ASP A 63 -6.79 -8.74 -11.91
CA ASP A 63 -7.62 -7.56 -11.63
C ASP A 63 -7.46 -6.47 -12.69
N ILE A 64 -6.23 -6.22 -13.14
CA ILE A 64 -5.89 -5.31 -14.23
C ILE A 64 -6.57 -5.73 -15.55
N GLN A 65 -6.65 -7.04 -15.84
CA GLN A 65 -7.40 -7.55 -17.00
C GLN A 65 -8.91 -7.28 -16.87
N LEU A 66 -9.48 -7.42 -15.68
CA LEU A 66 -10.90 -7.10 -15.44
C LEU A 66 -11.16 -5.60 -15.65
N PHE A 67 -10.28 -4.73 -15.14
CA PHE A 67 -10.40 -3.28 -15.33
C PHE A 67 -10.30 -2.88 -16.80
N ALA A 68 -9.40 -3.52 -17.55
CA ALA A 68 -9.30 -3.34 -18.99
C ALA A 68 -10.58 -3.78 -19.73
N GLY A 69 -11.17 -4.91 -19.32
CA GLY A 69 -12.47 -5.40 -19.84
C GLY A 69 -13.63 -4.44 -19.59
N MET A 70 -13.55 -3.63 -18.52
CA MET A 70 -14.49 -2.53 -18.25
C MET A 70 -14.21 -1.25 -19.05
N GLY A 71 -13.15 -1.22 -19.86
CA GLY A 71 -12.79 -0.08 -20.70
C GLY A 71 -12.08 1.05 -19.97
N PHE A 72 -11.43 0.77 -18.83
CA PHE A 72 -10.63 1.76 -18.11
C PHE A 72 -9.51 2.30 -19.03
N LYS A 73 -9.24 3.60 -18.90
CA LYS A 73 -8.15 4.30 -19.60
C LYS A 73 -7.02 4.69 -18.68
N CYS A 74 -7.30 4.75 -17.38
CA CYS A 74 -6.31 4.96 -16.35
C CYS A 74 -6.67 4.16 -15.10
N PHE A 75 -5.65 3.81 -14.33
CA PHE A 75 -5.80 3.18 -13.01
C PHE A 75 -5.03 4.01 -11.99
N ARG A 76 -5.77 4.60 -11.04
CA ARG A 76 -5.17 5.40 -9.97
C ARG A 76 -4.93 4.53 -8.74
N THR A 77 -3.68 4.45 -8.31
CA THR A 77 -3.28 3.83 -7.03
C THR A 77 -2.25 4.71 -6.32
N SER A 78 -1.80 4.30 -5.13
CA SER A 78 -0.59 4.81 -4.50
C SER A 78 0.56 3.82 -4.65
N ILE A 79 1.78 4.34 -4.56
CA ILE A 79 2.96 3.53 -4.27
C ILE A 79 3.05 3.48 -2.74
N ALA A 80 2.97 2.28 -2.16
CA ALA A 80 3.15 2.09 -0.73
C ALA A 80 4.57 2.49 -0.35
N TRP A 81 4.71 3.57 0.42
CA TRP A 81 6.00 4.09 0.85
C TRP A 81 6.85 3.01 1.50
N THR A 82 6.25 2.21 2.38
CA THR A 82 6.90 1.14 3.13
C THR A 82 7.40 -0.01 2.25
N ARG A 83 7.02 -0.08 0.97
CA ARG A 83 7.67 -0.99 0.02
C ARG A 83 8.97 -0.42 -0.53
N ILE A 84 9.11 0.90 -0.64
CA ILE A 84 10.29 1.56 -1.20
C ILE A 84 11.30 1.91 -0.11
N PHE A 85 10.83 2.50 0.99
CA PHE A 85 11.63 2.81 2.18
C PHE A 85 10.91 2.24 3.40
N PRO A 86 11.20 0.99 3.81
CA PRO A 86 10.48 0.27 4.87
C PRO A 86 10.41 1.01 6.21
N GLN A 87 11.49 1.68 6.61
CA GLN A 87 11.58 2.50 7.82
C GLN A 87 11.44 4.00 7.51
N GLY A 88 11.73 4.40 6.27
CA GLY A 88 11.54 5.76 5.76
C GLY A 88 12.79 6.63 5.79
N ASP A 89 13.89 6.14 6.37
CA ASP A 89 15.16 6.86 6.54
C ASP A 89 16.36 6.08 5.98
N GLU A 90 16.12 4.97 5.28
CA GLU A 90 17.18 4.25 4.57
C GLU A 90 17.81 5.12 3.46
N GLN A 91 19.10 4.92 3.23
CA GLN A 91 19.83 5.65 2.17
C GLN A 91 19.54 5.11 0.78
N GLU A 92 19.24 3.82 0.69
CA GLU A 92 18.96 3.12 -0.56
C GLU A 92 17.54 2.54 -0.52
N PRO A 93 16.81 2.56 -1.65
CA PRO A 93 15.48 2.00 -1.71
C PRO A 93 15.52 0.46 -1.65
N ASN A 94 14.39 -0.13 -1.27
CA ASN A 94 14.15 -1.56 -1.39
C ASN A 94 13.80 -1.91 -2.85
N GLU A 95 14.74 -2.58 -3.51
CA GLU A 95 14.64 -2.97 -4.93
C GLU A 95 13.44 -3.89 -5.21
N GLU A 96 13.10 -4.80 -4.31
CA GLU A 96 11.96 -5.71 -4.51
C GLU A 96 10.62 -4.96 -4.51
N GLY A 97 10.53 -3.89 -3.73
CA GLY A 97 9.38 -2.97 -3.75
C GLY A 97 9.30 -2.17 -5.04
N LEU A 98 10.44 -1.71 -5.57
CA LEU A 98 10.50 -1.04 -6.88
C LEU A 98 10.06 -1.99 -8.00
N GLN A 99 10.60 -3.21 -8.02
CA GLN A 99 10.25 -4.23 -9.02
C GLN A 99 8.76 -4.57 -9.02
N PHE A 100 8.11 -4.63 -7.86
CA PHE A 100 6.67 -4.85 -7.78
C PHE A 100 5.87 -3.78 -8.54
N TYR A 101 6.24 -2.51 -8.40
CA TYR A 101 5.55 -1.41 -9.10
C TYR A 101 5.90 -1.36 -10.58
N ASP A 102 7.13 -1.69 -10.97
CA ASP A 102 7.49 -1.88 -12.38
C ASP A 102 6.59 -2.94 -13.01
N ASP A 103 6.47 -4.12 -12.38
CA ASP A 103 5.63 -5.21 -12.90
C ASP A 103 4.14 -4.85 -12.94
N LEU A 104 3.64 -4.10 -11.95
CA LEU A 104 2.25 -3.62 -11.91
C LEU A 104 1.97 -2.62 -13.03
N PHE A 105 2.85 -1.64 -13.21
CA PHE A 105 2.69 -0.61 -14.21
C PHE A 105 2.88 -1.15 -15.62
N ASP A 106 3.80 -2.08 -15.82
CA ASP A 106 3.95 -2.80 -17.08
C ASP A 106 2.67 -3.55 -17.47
N GLU A 107 2.01 -4.23 -16.53
CA GLU A 107 0.74 -4.89 -16.82
C GLU A 107 -0.38 -3.87 -17.11
N CYS A 108 -0.41 -2.70 -16.43
CA CYS A 108 -1.35 -1.62 -16.76
C CYS A 108 -1.15 -1.12 -18.20
N LEU A 109 0.10 -0.79 -18.56
CA LEU A 109 0.46 -0.25 -19.86
C LEU A 109 0.21 -1.26 -20.98
N LYS A 110 0.49 -2.53 -20.74
CA LYS A 110 0.18 -3.64 -21.66
C LYS A 110 -1.31 -3.75 -21.98
N GLN A 111 -2.18 -3.41 -21.03
CA GLN A 111 -3.64 -3.34 -21.24
C GLN A 111 -4.12 -1.98 -21.78
N GLY A 112 -3.20 -1.04 -22.08
CA GLY A 112 -3.53 0.29 -22.58
C GLY A 112 -4.12 1.23 -21.51
N MET A 113 -3.78 1.02 -20.23
CA MET A 113 -4.19 1.87 -19.12
C MET A 113 -3.00 2.68 -18.59
N GLU A 114 -3.19 3.99 -18.43
CA GLU A 114 -2.20 4.88 -17.82
C GLU A 114 -2.22 4.77 -16.28
N PRO A 115 -1.08 4.48 -15.63
CA PRO A 115 -0.99 4.57 -14.17
C PRO A 115 -1.09 6.03 -13.70
N VAL A 116 -1.90 6.28 -12.66
CA VAL A 116 -1.98 7.58 -11.99
C VAL A 116 -1.56 7.40 -10.53
N VAL A 117 -0.40 7.92 -10.17
CA VAL A 117 0.25 7.60 -8.89
C VAL A 117 0.04 8.70 -7.85
N THR A 118 -0.39 8.30 -6.64
CA THR A 118 -0.36 9.13 -5.44
C THR A 118 0.84 8.71 -4.57
N LEU A 119 1.75 9.64 -4.26
CA LEU A 119 2.98 9.31 -3.51
C LEU A 119 2.76 9.05 -2.02
N SER A 120 1.83 9.77 -1.39
CA SER A 120 1.49 9.59 0.02
C SER A 120 -0.02 9.48 0.16
N HIS A 121 -0.48 8.33 0.68
CA HIS A 121 -1.90 8.00 0.76
C HIS A 121 -2.23 7.24 2.06
N PHE A 122 -1.93 7.87 3.19
CA PHE A 122 -2.21 7.35 4.54
C PHE A 122 -1.49 6.04 4.92
N GLU A 123 -0.29 5.82 4.39
CA GLU A 123 0.47 4.56 4.56
C GLU A 123 1.98 4.77 4.78
N MET A 124 2.33 5.85 5.46
CA MET A 124 3.73 6.15 5.79
C MET A 124 4.32 5.10 6.75
N PRO A 125 5.66 4.92 6.77
CA PRO A 125 6.33 4.04 7.72
C PRO A 125 5.96 4.35 9.17
N TYR A 126 5.72 3.29 9.96
CA TYR A 126 5.40 3.37 11.39
C TYR A 126 6.64 3.55 12.28
N HIS A 127 7.85 3.38 11.72
CA HIS A 127 9.15 3.31 12.42
C HIS A 127 9.17 3.98 13.81
N SER A 128 9.34 3.16 14.84
CA SER A 128 9.28 3.58 16.24
C SER A 128 10.48 4.46 16.60
N GLY A 129 10.21 5.76 16.77
CA GLY A 129 11.22 6.73 17.18
C GLY A 129 10.70 8.17 17.12
N ASP A 130 9.60 8.49 17.82
CA ASP A 130 9.06 9.83 18.16
C ASP A 130 9.04 10.93 17.08
N LYS A 131 9.26 10.58 15.82
CA LYS A 131 9.46 11.52 14.73
C LYS A 131 8.84 10.94 13.48
N ILE A 132 7.51 11.03 13.43
CA ILE A 132 6.88 11.34 12.14
C ILE A 132 7.64 12.57 11.64
N TRP A 133 8.44 12.41 10.60
CA TRP A 133 9.42 13.42 10.19
C TRP A 133 8.78 14.79 9.89
N TRP A 134 7.49 14.81 9.53
CA TRP A 134 6.67 16.02 9.38
C TRP A 134 6.38 16.74 10.71
N LEU A 135 6.36 16.03 11.84
CA LEU A 135 6.26 16.57 13.20
C LEU A 135 7.63 16.88 13.81
N ALA A 136 8.71 16.43 13.18
CA ALA A 136 10.07 16.53 13.69
C ALA A 136 10.82 17.81 13.31
N LYS A 137 10.18 18.73 12.56
CA LYS A 137 10.75 20.06 12.30
C LYS A 137 10.28 21.05 13.38
N PRO A 138 11.21 21.75 14.07
CA PRO A 138 10.86 22.81 15.00
C PRO A 138 10.21 24.02 14.31
#